data_AF-A0A5C8T4S8-F1
#
_entry.id   AF-A0A5C8T4S8-F1
#
_cell.length_a   1.000
_cell.length_b   1.000
_cell.length_c   1.000
_cell.angle_alpha   90.00
_cell.angle_beta   90.00
_cell.angle_gamma   90.00
#
_symmetry.space_group_name_H-M   'P 1'
#
loop_
_entity.id
_entity.type
_entity.pdbx_description
1 polymer ?
#
loop_
_entity_poly.entity_id
_entity_poly.type
_entity_poly.pdbx_seq_one_letter_code
_entity_poly.pdbx_strand_id
1 'polypeptide(L)'
;MRIVVNGHAEEVAPRPGQCLRTLLRERGWFGVKKGCDAGDCGACTVHLDGEPIHSCLLPAFRAGGREVTTIEGLSGPCQPGQGALDRAPDALHPMQAAFVAAQGFQCGFCTPGMIMTAAALDQGQKRDLGTALKGNLCRCTGYRAIRDAIAGIASAEAASLRDPIGRSVPAPAAPDVVSGRAAYTFDLAIPGLLHMKVLRSEHPHARIVAIDREAALALPGIVAIFTHADVPEARFSTGRHENPADDAPDTRVLDDVVRFVGQRVAAVVAETEAAAEA
;
A
#
# COMPACT_ATOMS: atom_id res chain seq x y z
N MET A 1 -22.73 -10.73 -6.89
CA MET A 1 -22.73 -11.37 -5.55
C MET A 1 -22.85 -10.24 -4.55
N ARG A 2 -23.69 -10.40 -3.55
CA ARG A 2 -23.83 -9.40 -2.50
C ARG A 2 -22.70 -9.54 -1.49
N ILE A 3 -22.14 -8.43 -1.03
CA ILE A 3 -21.20 -8.34 0.09
C ILE A 3 -21.59 -7.14 0.95
N VAL A 4 -21.33 -7.17 2.25
CA VAL A 4 -21.47 -6.00 3.13
C VAL A 4 -20.09 -5.51 3.49
N VAL A 5 -19.75 -4.27 3.12
CA VAL A 5 -18.46 -3.65 3.46
C VAL A 5 -18.71 -2.42 4.32
N ASN A 6 -18.15 -2.38 5.53
CA ASN A 6 -18.31 -1.27 6.48
C ASN A 6 -19.78 -0.88 6.71
N GLY A 7 -20.67 -1.87 6.81
CA GLY A 7 -22.12 -1.67 6.95
C GLY A 7 -22.89 -1.35 5.66
N HIS A 8 -22.21 -1.22 4.51
CA HIS A 8 -22.83 -0.95 3.22
C HIS A 8 -22.94 -2.22 2.39
N ALA A 9 -24.18 -2.62 2.08
CA ALA A 9 -24.44 -3.72 1.17
C ALA A 9 -24.22 -3.27 -0.29
N GLU A 10 -23.39 -4.00 -1.02
CA GLU A 10 -23.13 -3.77 -2.44
C GLU A 10 -23.20 -5.07 -3.26
N GLU A 11 -23.64 -4.96 -4.51
CA GLU A 11 -23.54 -6.02 -5.50
C GLU A 11 -22.25 -5.87 -6.29
N VAL A 12 -21.43 -6.91 -6.28
CA VAL A 12 -20.14 -6.93 -6.95
C VAL A 12 -20.01 -8.14 -7.86
N ALA A 13 -19.28 -7.98 -8.97
CA ALA A 13 -18.92 -9.05 -9.88
C ALA A 13 -17.39 -9.18 -9.91
N PRO A 14 -16.78 -9.96 -9.00
CA PRO A 14 -15.33 -10.11 -8.97
C PRO A 14 -14.81 -10.77 -10.24
N ARG A 15 -13.67 -10.30 -10.74
CA ARG A 15 -13.01 -10.90 -11.92
C ARG A 15 -12.32 -12.22 -11.53
N PRO A 16 -12.11 -13.16 -12.49
CA PRO A 16 -11.32 -14.35 -12.23
C PRO A 16 -9.93 -14.00 -11.65
N GLY A 17 -9.52 -14.72 -10.60
CA GLY A 17 -8.23 -14.48 -9.93
C GLY A 17 -8.15 -13.23 -9.05
N GLN A 18 -9.18 -12.39 -8.99
CA GLN A 18 -9.18 -11.19 -8.15
C GLN A 18 -9.20 -11.58 -6.66
N CYS A 19 -8.27 -11.06 -5.86
CA CYS A 19 -8.32 -11.19 -4.39
C CYS A 19 -9.19 -10.11 -3.75
N LEU A 20 -9.65 -10.36 -2.52
CA LEU A 20 -10.55 -9.45 -1.79
C LEU A 20 -9.92 -8.06 -1.61
N ARG A 21 -8.62 -7.98 -1.30
CA ARG A 21 -7.90 -6.68 -1.20
C ARG A 21 -8.05 -5.84 -2.46
N THR A 22 -7.81 -6.43 -3.64
CA THR A 22 -7.91 -5.69 -4.91
C THR A 22 -9.35 -5.27 -5.18
N LEU A 23 -10.33 -6.13 -4.90
CA LEU A 23 -11.75 -5.77 -5.01
C LEU A 23 -12.09 -4.56 -4.13
N LEU A 24 -11.72 -4.59 -2.84
CA LEU A 24 -12.02 -3.51 -1.89
C LEU A 24 -11.42 -2.18 -2.32
N ARG A 25 -10.15 -2.18 -2.76
CA ARG A 25 -9.48 -0.96 -3.21
C ARG A 25 -10.11 -0.36 -4.47
N GLU A 26 -10.54 -1.19 -5.42
CA GLU A 26 -11.27 -0.74 -6.61
C GLU A 26 -12.64 -0.13 -6.28
N ARG A 27 -13.18 -0.45 -5.09
CA ARG A 27 -14.42 0.12 -4.56
C ARG A 27 -14.19 1.36 -3.69
N GLY A 28 -12.95 1.84 -3.57
CA GLY A 28 -12.62 3.05 -2.82
C GLY A 28 -12.17 2.82 -1.37
N TRP A 29 -12.00 1.57 -0.95
CA TRP A 29 -11.51 1.23 0.40
C TRP A 29 -9.97 1.18 0.43
N PHE A 30 -9.34 2.35 0.33
CA PHE A 30 -7.89 2.50 0.20
C PHE A 30 -7.12 2.31 1.50
N GLY A 31 -7.78 2.27 2.65
CA GLY A 31 -7.19 1.91 3.93
C GLY A 31 -6.68 0.47 3.96
N VAL A 32 -7.20 -0.40 3.08
CA VAL A 32 -6.67 -1.74 2.84
C VAL A 32 -5.42 -1.65 1.96
N LYS A 33 -4.22 -1.71 2.57
CA LYS A 33 -2.98 -1.42 1.85
C LYS A 33 -2.47 -2.61 1.02
N LYS A 34 -1.96 -2.34 -0.20
CA LYS A 34 -1.27 -3.32 -1.07
C LYS A 34 0.23 -3.30 -0.77
N GLY A 35 0.69 -4.25 0.05
CA GLY A 35 2.10 -4.43 0.43
C GLY A 35 2.79 -5.55 -0.36
N CYS A 36 3.09 -6.67 0.32
CA CYS A 36 3.86 -7.79 -0.24
C CYS A 36 3.14 -8.60 -1.34
N ASP A 37 1.80 -8.57 -1.35
CA ASP A 37 0.95 -9.43 -2.20
C ASP A 37 1.15 -10.96 -2.04
N ALA A 38 1.82 -11.38 -0.96
CA ALA A 38 2.14 -12.78 -0.67
C ALA A 38 1.61 -13.28 0.69
N GLY A 39 0.95 -12.41 1.47
CA GLY A 39 0.41 -12.74 2.78
C GLY A 39 1.39 -12.59 3.96
N ASP A 40 2.59 -12.06 3.74
CA ASP A 40 3.62 -11.98 4.79
C ASP A 40 3.51 -10.73 5.68
N CYS A 41 3.04 -9.60 5.13
CA CYS A 41 3.21 -8.30 5.78
C CYS A 41 2.00 -7.79 6.59
N GLY A 42 0.80 -8.33 6.36
CA GLY A 42 -0.41 -7.97 7.12
C GLY A 42 -0.97 -6.57 6.84
N ALA A 43 -0.36 -5.77 5.96
CA ALA A 43 -0.84 -4.43 5.64
C ALA A 43 -2.26 -4.39 5.02
N CYS A 44 -2.71 -5.53 4.50
CA CYS A 44 -4.04 -5.72 3.91
C CYS A 44 -5.07 -6.34 4.87
N THR A 45 -4.78 -6.38 6.18
CA THR A 45 -5.71 -7.02 7.13
C THR A 45 -7.07 -6.31 7.14
N VAL A 46 -8.12 -7.11 7.05
CA VAL A 46 -9.53 -6.71 7.25
C VAL A 46 -10.17 -7.69 8.22
N HIS A 47 -11.27 -7.32 8.85
CA HIS A 47 -12.12 -8.30 9.54
C HIS A 47 -13.12 -8.87 8.55
N LEU A 48 -13.22 -10.19 8.51
CA LEU A 48 -14.20 -10.91 7.73
C LEU A 48 -15.09 -11.68 8.72
N ASP A 49 -16.36 -11.30 8.80
CA ASP A 49 -17.29 -11.81 9.81
C ASP A 49 -16.72 -11.69 11.25
N GLY A 50 -15.99 -10.59 11.51
CA GLY A 50 -15.34 -10.31 12.79
C GLY A 50 -13.90 -10.84 12.93
N GLU A 51 -13.45 -11.73 12.04
CA GLU A 51 -12.13 -12.37 12.15
C GLU A 51 -11.05 -11.65 11.32
N PRO A 52 -9.88 -11.33 11.88
CA PRO A 52 -8.80 -10.67 11.14
C PRO A 52 -8.15 -11.62 10.12
N ILE A 53 -8.18 -11.24 8.84
CA ILE A 53 -7.57 -12.02 7.76
C ILE A 53 -6.71 -11.14 6.84
N HIS A 54 -5.69 -11.73 6.22
CA HIS A 54 -4.96 -11.08 5.13
C HIS A 54 -5.77 -11.15 3.83
N SER A 55 -6.46 -10.07 3.49
CA SER A 55 -7.39 -10.02 2.35
C SER A 55 -6.75 -10.26 0.98
N CYS A 56 -5.41 -10.20 0.86
CA CYS A 56 -4.70 -10.56 -0.37
C CYS A 56 -4.73 -12.07 -0.67
N LEU A 57 -4.87 -12.92 0.35
CA LEU A 57 -4.89 -14.38 0.18
C LEU A 57 -6.31 -14.93 -0.04
N LEU A 58 -7.34 -14.11 0.14
CA LEU A 58 -8.72 -14.52 -0.04
C LEU A 58 -9.17 -14.23 -1.48
N PRO A 59 -9.58 -15.23 -2.28
CA PRO A 59 -10.25 -14.99 -3.55
C PRO A 59 -11.53 -14.19 -3.32
N ALA A 60 -11.70 -13.09 -4.05
CA ALA A 60 -12.75 -12.11 -3.81
C ALA A 60 -14.14 -12.77 -3.78
N PHE A 61 -14.44 -13.66 -4.73
CA PHE A 61 -15.73 -14.34 -4.83
C PHE A 61 -16.13 -15.12 -3.57
N ARG A 62 -15.18 -15.52 -2.72
CA ARG A 62 -15.46 -16.21 -1.45
C ARG A 62 -16.05 -15.28 -0.39
N ALA A 63 -15.98 -13.96 -0.58
CA ALA A 63 -16.59 -12.98 0.31
C ALA A 63 -18.10 -12.76 0.04
N GLY A 64 -18.68 -13.45 -0.95
CA GLY A 64 -20.12 -13.37 -1.22
C GLY A 64 -20.96 -13.78 -0.01
N GLY A 65 -21.92 -12.94 0.35
CA GLY A 65 -22.82 -13.11 1.49
C GLY A 65 -22.22 -12.78 2.85
N ARG A 66 -20.98 -12.28 2.90
CA ARG A 66 -20.23 -12.05 4.15
C ARG A 66 -20.06 -10.57 4.45
N GLU A 67 -19.70 -10.28 5.69
CA GLU A 67 -19.42 -8.93 6.18
C GLU A 67 -17.92 -8.68 6.23
N VAL A 68 -17.49 -7.54 5.72
CA VAL A 68 -16.10 -7.09 5.73
C VAL A 68 -16.01 -5.74 6.42
N THR A 69 -15.19 -5.66 7.46
CA THR A 69 -14.81 -4.40 8.11
C THR A 69 -13.38 -4.07 7.74
N THR A 70 -13.16 -2.90 7.17
CA THR A 70 -11.84 -2.33 6.91
C THR A 70 -11.46 -1.33 8.00
N ILE A 71 -10.26 -0.75 7.92
CA ILE A 71 -9.83 0.27 8.90
C ILE A 71 -10.76 1.50 8.92
N GLU A 72 -11.34 1.84 7.77
CA GLU A 72 -12.27 2.95 7.62
C GLU A 72 -13.58 2.70 8.40
N GLY A 73 -14.05 1.46 8.43
CA GLY A 73 -15.29 1.07 9.12
C GLY A 73 -15.08 0.65 10.58
N LEU A 74 -13.84 0.67 11.09
CA LEU A 74 -13.53 0.19 12.43
C LEU A 74 -14.20 1.04 13.54
N SER A 75 -14.46 2.32 13.27
CA SER A 75 -15.21 3.22 14.17
C SER A 75 -16.73 3.18 13.95
N GLY A 76 -17.22 2.34 13.04
CA GLY A 76 -18.63 2.24 12.65
C GLY A 76 -18.86 2.41 11.15
N PRO A 77 -20.11 2.26 10.68
CA PRO A 77 -20.44 2.32 9.27
C PRO A 77 -20.03 3.63 8.61
N CYS A 78 -19.47 3.54 7.39
CA CYS A 78 -18.97 4.69 6.66
C CYS A 78 -18.99 4.44 5.15
N GLN A 79 -19.05 5.49 4.35
CA GLN A 79 -19.06 5.39 2.89
C GLN A 79 -17.64 5.25 2.32
N PRO A 80 -17.49 4.64 1.13
CA PRO A 80 -16.20 4.59 0.44
C PRO A 80 -15.73 5.98 0.08
N GLY A 81 -14.41 6.16 0.15
CA GLY A 81 -13.76 7.43 -0.12
C GLY A 81 -13.44 7.66 -1.59
N GLN A 82 -13.03 8.89 -1.91
CA GLN A 82 -12.43 9.24 -3.20
C GLN A 82 -10.89 9.11 -3.18
N GLY A 83 -10.32 8.47 -2.17
CA GLY A 83 -8.86 8.34 -1.99
C GLY A 83 -8.29 9.49 -1.17
N ALA A 84 -7.29 10.19 -1.71
CA ALA A 84 -6.47 11.18 -0.99
C ALA A 84 -7.18 12.44 -0.46
N LEU A 85 -8.50 12.53 -0.58
CA LEU A 85 -9.30 13.71 -0.24
C LEU A 85 -10.19 13.47 0.99
N ASP A 86 -10.11 12.29 1.55
CA ASP A 86 -10.96 11.85 2.63
C ASP A 86 -10.43 12.30 3.99
N ARG A 87 -11.27 12.96 4.80
CA ARG A 87 -10.92 13.32 6.18
C ARG A 87 -11.07 12.11 7.11
N ALA A 88 -10.22 12.03 8.14
CA ALA A 88 -10.43 11.13 9.28
C ALA A 88 -11.81 11.31 9.96
N PRO A 89 -12.39 10.25 10.56
CA PRO A 89 -13.66 10.35 11.27
C PRO A 89 -13.52 11.19 12.56
N ASP A 90 -14.63 11.77 13.02
CA ASP A 90 -14.66 12.56 14.26
C ASP A 90 -14.40 11.69 15.50
N ALA A 91 -14.79 10.42 15.45
CA ALA A 91 -14.55 9.43 16.51
C ALA A 91 -13.63 8.31 16.03
N LEU A 92 -12.58 8.06 16.81
CA LEU A 92 -11.65 6.96 16.60
C LEU A 92 -12.05 5.73 17.42
N HIS A 93 -11.87 4.55 16.85
CA HIS A 93 -11.94 3.30 17.59
C HIS A 93 -10.87 3.31 18.71
N PRO A 94 -11.11 2.70 19.89
CA PRO A 94 -10.15 2.72 21.00
C PRO A 94 -8.73 2.29 20.61
N MET A 95 -8.59 1.29 19.74
CA MET A 95 -7.27 0.88 19.24
C MET A 95 -6.61 1.93 18.34
N GLN A 96 -7.38 2.65 17.50
CA GLN A 96 -6.85 3.76 16.71
C GLN A 96 -6.36 4.89 17.63
N ALA A 97 -7.16 5.26 18.64
CA ALA A 97 -6.78 6.27 19.63
C ALA A 97 -5.53 5.85 20.43
N ALA A 98 -5.41 4.57 20.77
CA ALA A 98 -4.22 4.05 21.45
C ALA A 98 -2.95 4.16 20.58
N PHE A 99 -3.05 3.90 19.27
CA PHE A 99 -1.95 4.11 18.33
C PHE A 99 -1.58 5.60 18.20
N VAL A 100 -2.55 6.53 18.26
CA VAL A 100 -2.25 7.96 18.33
C VAL A 100 -1.51 8.29 19.62
N ALA A 101 -2.03 7.85 20.77
CA ALA A 101 -1.50 8.16 22.09
C ALA A 101 -0.10 7.59 22.33
N ALA A 102 0.20 6.39 21.81
CA ALA A 102 1.52 5.77 21.92
C ALA A 102 2.49 6.20 20.80
N GLN A 103 2.05 7.04 19.85
CA GLN A 103 2.77 7.32 18.61
C GLN A 103 3.21 6.03 17.90
N GLY A 104 2.27 5.07 17.81
CA GLY A 104 2.47 3.69 17.34
C GLY A 104 2.78 3.52 15.85
N PHE A 105 3.14 4.60 15.15
CA PHE A 105 3.45 4.60 13.72
C PHE A 105 4.57 5.60 13.39
N GLN A 106 5.15 5.44 12.20
CA GLN A 106 6.04 6.44 11.59
C GLN A 106 5.59 6.71 10.16
N CYS A 107 6.02 5.88 9.19
CA CYS A 107 5.57 6.03 7.80
C CYS A 107 4.07 5.82 7.62
N GLY A 108 3.43 5.13 8.56
CA GLY A 108 1.98 4.91 8.58
C GLY A 108 1.47 3.73 7.75
N PHE A 109 2.25 3.21 6.80
CA PHE A 109 1.76 2.27 5.78
C PHE A 109 1.22 0.95 6.36
N CYS A 110 1.88 0.37 7.37
CA CYS A 110 1.41 -0.87 8.00
C CYS A 110 0.32 -0.65 9.06
N THR A 111 0.06 0.60 9.45
CA THR A 111 -0.75 0.96 10.62
C THR A 111 -2.20 0.47 10.50
N PRO A 112 -2.88 0.62 9.35
CA PRO A 112 -4.22 0.05 9.18
C PRO A 112 -4.30 -1.44 9.50
N GLY A 113 -3.48 -2.26 8.83
CA GLY A 113 -3.47 -3.71 9.04
C GLY A 113 -3.08 -4.10 10.45
N MET A 114 -2.12 -3.39 11.06
CA MET A 114 -1.70 -3.61 12.44
C MET A 114 -2.83 -3.32 13.43
N ILE A 115 -3.56 -2.22 13.25
CA ILE A 115 -4.71 -1.86 14.08
C ILE A 115 -5.84 -2.88 13.93
N MET A 116 -6.15 -3.30 12.70
CA MET A 116 -7.18 -4.31 12.45
C MET A 116 -6.83 -5.62 13.17
N THR A 117 -5.59 -6.09 13.08
CA THR A 117 -5.15 -7.27 13.86
C THR A 117 -5.28 -7.01 15.37
N ALA A 118 -4.73 -5.90 15.86
CA ALA A 118 -4.70 -5.57 17.29
C ALA A 118 -6.09 -5.42 17.93
N ALA A 119 -7.06 -4.89 17.18
CA ALA A 119 -8.43 -4.70 17.63
C ALA A 119 -9.17 -6.03 17.88
N ALA A 120 -8.75 -7.12 17.21
CA ALA A 120 -9.34 -8.45 17.37
C ALA A 120 -8.62 -9.34 18.40
N LEU A 121 -7.51 -8.88 19.00
CA LEU A 121 -6.76 -9.70 19.96
C LEU A 121 -7.50 -9.85 21.29
N ASP A 122 -7.60 -11.10 21.76
CA ASP A 122 -8.06 -11.42 23.11
C ASP A 122 -6.98 -11.21 24.18
N GLN A 123 -7.35 -11.39 25.45
CA GLN A 123 -6.43 -11.20 26.60
C GLN A 123 -5.29 -12.23 26.66
N GLY A 124 -5.49 -13.44 26.12
CA GLY A 124 -4.46 -14.47 26.04
C GLY A 124 -3.42 -14.12 24.97
N GLN A 125 -3.87 -13.75 23.78
CA GLN A 125 -3.02 -13.35 22.65
C GLN A 125 -2.18 -12.10 22.97
N LYS A 126 -2.74 -11.15 23.74
CA LYS A 126 -2.01 -9.96 24.20
C LYS A 126 -0.80 -10.27 25.09
N ARG A 127 -0.73 -11.45 25.71
CA ARG A 127 0.43 -11.87 26.52
C ARG A 127 1.63 -12.31 25.67
N ASP A 128 1.39 -12.75 24.44
CA ASP A 128 2.43 -13.13 23.49
C ASP A 128 2.23 -12.40 22.15
N LEU A 129 2.52 -11.09 22.17
CA LEU A 129 2.45 -10.26 20.97
C LEU A 129 3.43 -10.68 19.87
N GLY A 130 4.49 -11.42 20.21
CA GLY A 130 5.42 -11.95 19.20
C GLY A 130 4.74 -12.93 18.27
N THR A 131 3.98 -13.87 18.86
CA THR A 131 3.18 -14.82 18.10
C THR A 131 1.93 -14.17 17.51
N ALA A 132 1.21 -13.35 18.29
CA ALA A 132 -0.05 -12.75 17.85
C ALA A 132 0.11 -11.76 16.68
N LEU A 133 1.26 -11.09 16.57
CA LEU A 133 1.57 -10.19 15.47
C LEU A 133 2.37 -10.87 14.35
N LYS A 134 2.52 -12.20 14.36
CA LYS A 134 3.11 -12.92 13.23
C LYS A 134 2.29 -12.60 11.97
N GLY A 135 2.98 -12.22 10.89
CA GLY A 135 2.33 -11.76 9.67
C GLY A 135 1.93 -10.28 9.67
N ASN A 136 2.26 -9.49 10.70
CA ASN A 136 2.08 -8.03 10.71
C ASN A 136 3.44 -7.35 10.80
N LEU A 137 3.99 -6.95 9.64
CA LEU A 137 5.36 -6.45 9.56
C LEU A 137 5.41 -4.91 9.63
N CYS A 138 6.26 -4.39 10.52
CA CYS A 138 6.61 -2.98 10.57
C CYS A 138 8.12 -2.81 10.40
N ARG A 139 8.53 -1.96 9.43
CA ARG A 139 9.94 -1.68 9.17
C ARG A 139 10.47 -0.44 9.89
N CYS A 140 9.60 0.36 10.51
CA CYS A 140 9.96 1.67 11.05
C CYS A 140 10.07 1.70 12.57
N THR A 141 9.09 1.12 13.29
CA THR A 141 8.92 1.37 14.73
C THR A 141 9.76 0.47 15.65
N GLY A 142 10.34 -0.60 15.11
CA GLY A 142 10.94 -1.66 15.94
C GLY A 142 9.94 -2.33 16.90
N TYR A 143 8.64 -2.19 16.64
CA TYR A 143 7.50 -2.75 17.40
C TYR A 143 7.26 -2.21 18.82
N ARG A 144 8.18 -1.46 19.43
CA ARG A 144 7.97 -0.97 20.81
C ARG A 144 6.72 -0.11 20.94
N ALA A 145 6.62 0.96 20.14
CA ALA A 145 5.46 1.86 20.17
C ALA A 145 4.13 1.16 19.80
N ILE A 146 4.19 0.09 18.99
CA ILE A 146 3.02 -0.75 18.67
C ILE A 146 2.59 -1.56 19.90
N ARG A 147 3.55 -2.14 20.64
CA ARG A 147 3.26 -2.86 21.88
C ARG A 147 2.71 -1.92 22.94
N ASP A 148 3.26 -0.72 23.04
CA ASP A 148 2.79 0.33 23.94
C ASP A 148 1.34 0.71 23.62
N ALA A 149 1.00 0.92 22.33
CA ALA A 149 -0.38 1.14 21.90
C ALA A 149 -1.32 0.00 22.31
N ILE A 150 -0.93 -1.26 22.06
CA ILE A 150 -1.75 -2.43 22.41
C ILE A 150 -1.93 -2.56 23.92
N ALA A 151 -0.92 -2.17 24.71
CA ALA A 151 -0.95 -2.16 26.17
C ALA A 151 -1.64 -0.92 26.77
N GLY A 152 -2.02 0.07 25.95
CA GLY A 152 -2.63 1.32 26.41
C GLY A 152 -1.63 2.30 27.06
N ILE A 153 -0.34 2.16 26.77
CA ILE A 153 0.71 3.05 27.27
C ILE A 153 0.83 4.25 26.32
N ALA A 154 0.47 5.44 26.82
CA ALA A 154 0.62 6.68 26.07
C ALA A 154 2.05 7.22 26.16
N SER A 155 2.58 7.69 25.04
CA SER A 155 3.86 8.42 24.95
C SER A 155 3.67 9.88 24.53
N ALA A 156 2.54 10.20 23.89
CA ALA A 156 2.24 11.54 23.45
C ALA A 156 1.80 12.45 24.61
N GLU A 157 2.41 13.63 24.68
CA GLU A 157 1.99 14.73 25.55
C GLU A 157 0.76 15.46 24.97
N ALA A 158 0.05 16.21 25.82
CA ALA A 158 -1.02 17.08 25.34
C ALA A 158 -0.45 18.09 24.33
N ALA A 159 -1.13 18.30 23.21
CA ALA A 159 -0.70 19.24 22.19
C ALA A 159 -0.63 20.66 22.79
N SER A 160 0.58 21.22 22.90
CA SER A 160 0.81 22.61 23.28
C SER A 160 1.56 23.33 22.17
N LEU A 161 0.92 24.33 21.58
CA LEU A 161 1.52 25.17 20.53
C LEU A 161 2.46 26.25 21.10
N ARG A 162 2.55 26.39 22.43
CA ARG A 162 3.32 27.46 23.07
C ARG A 162 4.80 27.13 23.23
N ASP A 163 5.16 25.85 23.36
CA ASP A 163 6.55 25.38 23.52
C ASP A 163 6.71 23.92 23.06
N PRO A 164 6.72 23.65 21.74
CA PRO A 164 6.70 22.29 21.20
C PRO A 164 8.09 21.63 21.12
N ILE A 165 9.19 22.36 21.34
CA ILE A 165 10.54 21.86 21.08
C ILE A 165 10.95 20.87 22.18
N GLY A 166 11.39 19.66 21.79
CA GLY A 166 11.80 18.61 22.73
C GLY A 166 10.66 17.89 23.45
N ARG A 167 9.40 18.18 23.07
CA ARG A 167 8.17 17.57 23.63
C ARG A 167 7.69 16.42 22.76
N SER A 168 7.04 15.43 23.37
CA SER A 168 6.44 14.31 22.63
C SER A 168 5.05 14.65 22.10
N VAL A 169 4.93 15.67 21.24
CA VAL A 169 3.62 16.07 20.69
C VAL A 169 3.11 15.05 19.65
N PRO A 170 1.77 14.84 19.55
CA PRO A 170 1.20 13.95 18.54
C PRO A 170 1.57 14.39 17.12
N ALA A 171 1.84 13.42 16.25
CA ALA A 171 2.09 13.71 14.83
C ALA A 171 0.83 14.32 14.18
N PRO A 172 0.92 15.43 13.44
CA PRO A 172 -0.25 16.07 12.83
C PRO A 172 -1.06 15.13 11.92
N ALA A 173 -0.40 14.20 11.23
CA ALA A 173 -1.03 13.22 10.36
C ALA A 173 -1.67 12.03 11.09
N ALA A 174 -1.63 11.99 12.43
CA ALA A 174 -2.06 10.82 13.20
C ALA A 174 -3.49 10.37 12.92
N PRO A 175 -4.51 11.27 12.89
CA PRO A 175 -5.88 10.86 12.61
C PRO A 175 -6.03 10.16 11.27
N ASP A 176 -5.40 10.70 10.22
CA ASP A 176 -5.50 10.14 8.87
C ASP A 176 -4.75 8.81 8.75
N VAL A 177 -3.59 8.68 9.40
CA VAL A 177 -2.80 7.44 9.37
C VAL A 177 -3.54 6.29 10.06
N VAL A 178 -4.06 6.51 11.27
CA VAL A 178 -4.71 5.44 12.06
C VAL A 178 -6.09 5.06 11.52
N SER A 179 -6.75 5.96 10.79
CA SER A 179 -8.04 5.69 10.13
C SER A 179 -7.90 5.19 8.69
N GLY A 180 -6.66 5.09 8.17
CA GLY A 180 -6.39 4.65 6.80
C GLY A 180 -6.68 5.69 5.72
N ARG A 181 -6.98 6.95 6.09
CA ARG A 181 -7.24 8.08 5.19
C ARG A 181 -5.97 8.74 4.65
N ALA A 182 -4.82 8.50 5.30
CA ALA A 182 -3.53 8.90 4.76
C ALA A 182 -3.29 8.19 3.41
N ALA A 183 -3.07 8.99 2.37
CA ALA A 183 -2.91 8.51 1.01
C ALA A 183 -1.44 8.22 0.69
N TYR A 184 -1.23 7.08 0.03
CA TYR A 184 0.04 6.71 -0.58
C TYR A 184 -0.10 6.64 -2.10
N THR A 185 1.00 6.38 -2.80
CA THR A 185 1.07 6.41 -4.27
C THR A 185 0.01 5.55 -4.98
N PHE A 186 -0.45 4.46 -4.36
CA PHE A 186 -1.47 3.58 -4.94
C PHE A 186 -2.90 3.90 -4.49
N ASP A 187 -3.10 4.90 -3.62
CA ASP A 187 -4.40 5.24 -3.01
C ASP A 187 -5.09 6.39 -3.76
N LEU A 188 -5.05 6.33 -5.09
CA LEU A 188 -5.60 7.36 -5.97
C LEU A 188 -6.54 6.73 -7.01
N ALA A 189 -7.69 7.37 -7.20
CA ALA A 189 -8.62 7.05 -8.28
C ALA A 189 -8.55 8.15 -9.35
N ILE A 190 -7.81 7.89 -10.44
CA ILE A 190 -7.64 8.84 -11.55
C ILE A 190 -8.40 8.30 -12.77
N PRO A 191 -9.43 8.99 -13.27
CA PRO A 191 -10.14 8.59 -14.49
C PRO A 191 -9.20 8.50 -15.69
N GLY A 192 -9.26 7.40 -16.44
CA GLY A 192 -8.43 7.18 -17.63
C GLY A 192 -6.93 6.96 -17.35
N LEU A 193 -6.56 6.63 -16.10
CA LEU A 193 -5.18 6.34 -15.74
C LEU A 193 -4.64 5.15 -16.53
N LEU A 194 -3.56 5.37 -17.28
CA LEU A 194 -2.80 4.29 -17.90
C LEU A 194 -1.83 3.66 -16.88
N HIS A 195 -1.58 2.38 -17.04
CA HIS A 195 -0.72 1.59 -16.18
C HIS A 195 0.57 1.24 -16.92
N MET A 196 1.70 1.42 -16.25
CA MET A 196 3.01 1.07 -16.80
C MET A 196 3.63 -0.12 -16.06
N LYS A 197 4.13 -1.09 -16.80
CA LYS A 197 5.00 -2.16 -16.31
C LYS A 197 6.36 -2.05 -16.97
N VAL A 198 7.40 -2.36 -16.20
CA VAL A 198 8.78 -2.23 -16.66
C VAL A 198 9.37 -3.62 -16.77
N LEU A 199 9.70 -4.02 -18.00
CA LEU A 199 10.52 -5.20 -18.25
C LEU A 199 11.93 -4.93 -17.73
N ARG A 200 12.46 -5.85 -16.93
CA ARG A 200 13.76 -5.72 -16.28
C ARG A 200 14.73 -6.77 -16.81
N SER A 201 16.01 -6.43 -16.81
CA SER A 201 17.08 -7.33 -17.21
C SER A 201 17.16 -8.54 -16.27
N GLU A 202 17.20 -9.74 -16.83
CA GLU A 202 17.55 -10.97 -16.14
C GLU A 202 19.08 -11.20 -16.10
N HIS A 203 19.84 -10.40 -16.87
CA HIS A 203 21.28 -10.52 -16.98
C HIS A 203 21.99 -9.51 -16.08
N PRO A 204 23.11 -9.91 -15.43
CA PRO A 204 23.92 -9.01 -14.62
C PRO A 204 24.72 -8.02 -15.48
N HIS A 205 25.02 -8.34 -16.74
CA HIS A 205 25.62 -7.40 -17.70
C HIS A 205 25.40 -7.91 -19.12
N ALA A 206 24.81 -7.11 -20.00
CA ALA A 206 24.55 -7.48 -21.40
C ALA A 206 24.37 -6.25 -22.29
N ARG A 207 24.64 -6.40 -23.59
CA ARG A 207 24.26 -5.43 -24.62
C ARG A 207 22.99 -5.91 -25.30
N ILE A 208 22.00 -5.03 -25.38
CA ILE A 208 20.75 -5.28 -26.11
C ILE A 208 21.07 -5.21 -27.60
N VAL A 209 20.82 -6.31 -28.31
CA VAL A 209 21.02 -6.36 -29.77
C VAL A 209 19.71 -6.02 -30.50
N ALA A 210 18.59 -6.51 -29.99
CA ALA A 210 17.26 -6.25 -30.53
C ALA A 210 16.21 -6.38 -29.42
N ILE A 211 15.08 -5.69 -29.58
CA ILE A 211 13.86 -5.88 -28.79
C ILE A 211 12.72 -6.04 -29.80
N ASP A 212 12.07 -7.20 -29.79
CA ASP A 212 10.84 -7.43 -30.56
C ASP A 212 9.63 -7.07 -29.68
N ARG A 213 8.73 -6.25 -30.23
CA ARG A 213 7.52 -5.75 -29.57
C ARG A 213 6.23 -6.15 -30.29
N GLU A 214 6.31 -6.89 -31.39
CA GLU A 214 5.16 -7.18 -32.27
C GLU A 214 4.05 -7.93 -31.53
N ALA A 215 4.41 -9.04 -30.88
CA ALA A 215 3.45 -9.86 -30.15
C ALA A 215 2.77 -9.10 -29.00
N ALA A 216 3.54 -8.30 -28.26
CA ALA A 216 3.01 -7.52 -27.15
C ALA A 216 2.10 -6.38 -27.62
N LEU A 217 2.46 -5.66 -28.69
CA LEU A 217 1.62 -4.60 -29.26
C LEU A 217 0.28 -5.13 -29.81
N ALA A 218 0.20 -6.40 -30.19
CA ALA A 218 -1.03 -7.03 -30.65
C ALA A 218 -2.01 -7.38 -29.51
N LEU A 219 -1.58 -7.30 -28.23
CA LEU A 219 -2.44 -7.61 -27.09
C LEU A 219 -3.49 -6.51 -26.86
N PRO A 220 -4.75 -6.86 -26.55
CA PRO A 220 -5.79 -5.88 -26.25
C PRO A 220 -5.43 -4.99 -25.04
N GLY A 221 -5.69 -3.69 -25.16
CA GLY A 221 -5.47 -2.72 -24.10
C GLY A 221 -4.03 -2.21 -23.97
N ILE A 222 -3.09 -2.69 -24.79
CA ILE A 222 -1.76 -2.09 -24.90
C ILE A 222 -1.85 -0.76 -25.63
N VAL A 223 -1.28 0.28 -25.04
CA VAL A 223 -1.25 1.65 -25.58
C VAL A 223 0.08 1.97 -26.21
N ALA A 224 1.19 1.61 -25.56
CA ALA A 224 2.54 1.88 -26.07
C ALA A 224 3.58 0.94 -25.44
N ILE A 225 4.69 0.71 -26.15
CA ILE A 225 5.87 0.04 -25.62
C ILE A 225 7.10 0.88 -25.97
N PHE A 226 7.75 1.42 -24.94
CA PHE A 226 8.96 2.23 -25.05
C PHE A 226 10.21 1.39 -24.78
N THR A 227 11.22 1.60 -25.60
CA THR A 227 12.54 0.97 -25.53
C THR A 227 13.64 2.04 -25.49
N HIS A 228 14.91 1.63 -25.47
CA HIS A 228 16.04 2.56 -25.61
C HIS A 228 15.99 3.37 -26.93
N ALA A 229 15.28 2.90 -27.97
CA ALA A 229 15.12 3.61 -29.23
C ALA A 229 14.09 4.76 -29.16
N ASP A 230 13.23 4.77 -28.13
CA ASP A 230 12.12 5.73 -28.01
C ASP A 230 12.38 6.82 -26.93
N VAL A 231 13.55 6.80 -26.27
CA VAL A 231 13.91 7.72 -25.17
C VAL A 231 15.11 8.59 -25.53
N PRO A 232 15.33 9.74 -24.86
CA PRO A 232 16.50 10.57 -25.10
C PRO A 232 17.81 9.81 -24.89
N GLU A 233 18.78 10.00 -25.79
CA GLU A 233 20.11 9.41 -25.67
C GLU A 233 20.96 10.04 -24.55
N ALA A 234 20.54 11.20 -24.05
CA ALA A 234 21.19 11.94 -22.99
C ALA A 234 21.32 11.08 -21.74
N ARG A 235 22.57 10.92 -21.28
CA ARG A 235 22.85 10.21 -20.03
C ARG A 235 22.64 11.15 -18.85
N PHE A 236 22.18 10.59 -17.75
CA PHE A 236 22.05 11.26 -16.47
C PHE A 236 22.72 10.43 -15.38
N SER A 237 23.05 11.07 -14.26
CA SER A 237 23.51 10.37 -13.07
C SER A 237 22.35 10.05 -12.13
N THR A 238 22.37 8.86 -11.56
CA THR A 238 21.49 8.48 -10.45
C THR A 238 22.01 8.90 -9.08
N GLY A 239 23.26 9.36 -8.98
CA GLY A 239 23.89 9.76 -7.71
C GLY A 239 23.24 11.00 -7.08
N ARG A 240 22.83 11.96 -7.92
CA ARG A 240 22.08 13.18 -7.53
C ARG A 240 22.72 13.92 -6.35
N HIS A 241 24.05 14.02 -6.34
CA HIS A 241 24.80 14.81 -5.37
C HIS A 241 24.49 16.31 -5.52
N GLU A 242 24.73 17.09 -4.45
CA GLU A 242 24.49 18.54 -4.42
C GLU A 242 25.24 19.26 -5.55
N ASN A 243 26.48 18.82 -5.83
CA ASN A 243 27.25 19.25 -6.98
C ASN A 243 27.14 18.20 -8.10
N PRO A 244 26.44 18.49 -9.21
CA PRO A 244 26.29 17.55 -10.33
C PRO A 244 27.61 17.18 -11.03
N ALA A 245 28.70 17.92 -10.81
CA ALA A 245 30.01 17.59 -11.39
C ALA A 245 30.68 16.37 -10.73
N ASP A 246 30.24 15.99 -9.53
CA ASP A 246 30.74 14.80 -8.83
C ASP A 246 30.14 13.49 -9.37
N ASP A 247 29.13 13.64 -10.23
CA ASP A 247 28.25 12.59 -10.68
C ASP A 247 28.52 12.23 -12.15
N ALA A 248 28.90 10.99 -12.41
CA ALA A 248 29.09 10.51 -13.77
C ALA A 248 27.73 10.35 -14.48
N PRO A 249 27.51 10.98 -15.65
CA PRO A 249 26.31 10.72 -16.47
C PRO A 249 26.48 9.40 -17.23
N ASP A 250 26.16 8.29 -16.57
CA ASP A 250 26.48 6.94 -17.01
C ASP A 250 25.27 6.09 -17.41
N THR A 251 24.04 6.57 -17.13
CA THR A 251 22.81 5.83 -17.44
C THR A 251 21.85 6.61 -18.33
N ARG A 252 21.14 5.90 -19.22
CA ARG A 252 19.98 6.41 -19.95
C ARG A 252 18.69 6.05 -19.22
N VAL A 253 17.56 6.67 -19.61
CA VAL A 253 16.24 6.34 -19.05
C VAL A 253 15.91 4.85 -19.29
N LEU A 254 16.11 4.41 -20.52
CA LEU A 254 16.20 3.01 -20.95
C LEU A 254 17.52 2.87 -21.72
N ASP A 255 18.36 1.94 -21.31
CA ASP A 255 19.74 1.82 -21.80
C ASP A 255 19.86 0.69 -22.84
N ASP A 256 20.82 0.79 -23.75
CA ASP A 256 21.15 -0.27 -24.71
C ASP A 256 22.18 -1.27 -24.16
N VAL A 257 22.81 -0.92 -23.02
CA VAL A 257 23.65 -1.81 -22.21
C VAL A 257 23.09 -1.88 -20.79
N VAL A 258 22.74 -3.08 -20.36
CA VAL A 258 22.33 -3.37 -18.99
C VAL A 258 23.54 -3.82 -18.18
N ARG A 259 23.62 -3.40 -16.91
CA ARG A 259 24.76 -3.52 -16.01
C ARG A 259 24.45 -4.19 -14.68
N PHE A 260 23.19 -4.58 -14.48
CA PHE A 260 22.75 -5.36 -13.33
C PHE A 260 21.39 -6.01 -13.59
N VAL A 261 21.13 -7.11 -12.88
CA VAL A 261 19.81 -7.74 -12.84
C VAL A 261 18.80 -6.75 -12.24
N GLY A 262 17.68 -6.56 -12.91
CA GLY A 262 16.66 -5.59 -12.49
C GLY A 262 16.74 -4.24 -13.22
N GLN A 263 17.79 -3.97 -14.00
CA GLN A 263 17.86 -2.72 -14.79
C GLN A 263 16.71 -2.66 -15.81
N ARG A 264 16.14 -1.47 -16.02
CA ARG A 264 14.99 -1.24 -16.91
C ARG A 264 15.39 -1.47 -18.37
N VAL A 265 14.63 -2.31 -19.08
CA VAL A 265 14.86 -2.68 -20.50
C VAL A 265 13.82 -2.04 -21.40
N ALA A 266 12.54 -2.19 -21.04
CA ALA A 266 11.41 -1.62 -21.78
C ALA A 266 10.29 -1.23 -20.82
N ALA A 267 9.46 -0.29 -21.23
CA ALA A 267 8.27 0.15 -20.49
C ALA A 267 7.02 -0.10 -21.33
N VAL A 268 6.14 -0.99 -20.84
CA VAL A 268 4.85 -1.32 -21.43
C VAL A 268 3.78 -0.46 -20.77
N VAL A 269 3.00 0.27 -21.55
CA VAL A 269 1.91 1.13 -21.09
C VAL A 269 0.60 0.56 -21.62
N ALA A 270 -0.38 0.38 -20.74
CA ALA A 270 -1.67 -0.22 -21.07
C ALA A 270 -2.83 0.44 -20.31
N GLU A 271 -4.06 0.17 -20.74
CA GLU A 271 -5.29 0.66 -20.10
C GLU A 271 -5.56 0.04 -18.73
N THR A 272 -4.96 -1.13 -18.44
CA THR A 272 -5.12 -1.82 -17.14
C THR A 272 -3.80 -2.40 -16.65
N GLU A 273 -3.66 -2.56 -15.34
CA GLU A 273 -2.48 -3.22 -14.75
C GLU A 273 -2.29 -4.66 -15.31
N ALA A 274 -3.38 -5.38 -15.55
CA ALA A 274 -3.34 -6.75 -16.07
C ALA A 274 -2.87 -6.79 -17.54
N ALA A 275 -3.34 -5.88 -18.38
CA ALA A 275 -2.90 -5.80 -19.77
C ALA A 275 -1.41 -5.42 -19.86
N ALA A 276 -0.91 -4.53 -19.00
CA ALA A 276 0.50 -4.18 -18.98
C ALA A 276 1.43 -5.31 -18.51
N GLU A 277 0.91 -6.28 -17.75
CA GLU A 277 1.66 -7.42 -17.19
C GLU A 277 1.66 -8.66 -18.11
N ALA A 278 0.61 -8.82 -18.92
CA ALA A 278 0.42 -9.97 -19.82
C ALA A 278 1.42 -9.99 -21.00
#